data_AF-A0A1X1R4X3-F1
#
_entry.id   AF-A0A1X1R4X3-F1
#
_cell.length_a   1.000
_cell.length_b   1.000
_cell.length_c   1.000
_cell.angle_alpha   90.00
_cell.angle_beta   90.00
_cell.angle_gamma   90.00
#
_symmetry.space_group_name_H-M   'P 1'
#
loop_
_entity.id
_entity.type
_entity.pdbx_description
1 polymer ?
#
loop_
_entity_poly.entity_id
_entity_poly.type
_entity_poly.pdbx_seq_one_letter_code
_entity_poly.pdbx_strand_id
1 'polypeptide(L)' 'MTVQGTLGNTFPRTPGHEVAGEVDAIGDGVTVWRVGDRVGVGAFGGCDFTCEPCRRGDFISCEDRKTAGASYDGGYAE' A
#
# COMPACT_ATOMS: atom_id res chain seq x y z
N MET A 1 -13.45 -1.99 -10.04
CA MET A 1 -12.62 -0.76 -10.04
C MET A 1 -11.31 -0.98 -10.80
N THR A 2 -10.40 -1.82 -10.33
CA THR A 2 -9.08 -1.95 -10.97
C THR A 2 -9.14 -2.40 -12.42
N VAL A 3 -9.99 -3.40 -12.75
CA VAL A 3 -10.10 -3.98 -14.11
C VAL A 3 -10.61 -2.98 -15.16
N GLN A 4 -11.41 -2.00 -14.75
CA GLN A 4 -12.02 -1.02 -15.65
C GLN A 4 -11.26 0.32 -15.70
N GLY A 5 -10.12 0.43 -14.99
CA GLY A 5 -9.30 1.64 -14.98
C GLY A 5 -9.94 2.87 -14.33
N THR A 6 -11.07 2.70 -13.63
CA THR A 6 -11.89 3.82 -13.10
C THR A 6 -11.19 4.66 -12.03
N LEU A 7 -10.03 4.23 -11.57
CA LEU A 7 -9.21 4.91 -10.55
C LEU A 7 -7.98 5.62 -11.15
N GLY A 8 -7.87 5.73 -12.49
CA GLY A 8 -6.71 6.34 -13.15
C GLY A 8 -5.46 5.44 -13.18
N ASN A 9 -5.67 4.13 -13.04
CA ASN A 9 -4.60 3.14 -12.92
C ASN A 9 -3.85 2.97 -14.24
N THR A 10 -2.53 2.80 -14.16
CA THR A 10 -1.73 2.31 -15.28
C THR A 10 -1.75 0.78 -15.31
N PHE A 11 -1.91 0.19 -16.49
CA PHE A 11 -1.88 -1.25 -16.70
C PHE A 11 -0.58 -1.71 -17.39
N PRO A 12 -0.15 -2.97 -17.20
CA PRO A 12 -0.77 -4.02 -16.38
C PRO A 12 -0.68 -3.74 -14.86
N ARG A 13 -1.60 -4.32 -14.09
CA ARG A 13 -1.71 -4.14 -12.63
C ARG A 13 -2.28 -5.39 -11.97
N THR A 14 -1.59 -5.95 -10.98
CA THR A 14 -2.17 -6.99 -10.10
C THR A 14 -3.15 -6.33 -9.12
N PRO A 15 -4.43 -6.72 -9.07
CA PRO A 15 -5.38 -6.13 -8.12
C PRO A 15 -5.21 -6.68 -6.69
N GLY A 16 -6.07 -6.22 -5.77
CA GLY A 16 -6.15 -6.71 -4.39
C GLY A 16 -5.59 -5.72 -3.36
N HIS A 17 -6.44 -5.22 -2.46
CA HIS A 17 -6.08 -4.23 -1.44
C HIS A 17 -6.59 -4.59 -0.03
N GLU A 18 -7.03 -5.82 0.15
CA GLU A 18 -7.42 -6.39 1.43
C GLU A 18 -6.57 -7.63 1.64
N VAL A 19 -5.31 -7.39 1.98
CA VAL A 19 -4.27 -8.44 2.02
C VAL A 19 -3.96 -8.76 3.47
N ALA A 20 -3.81 -10.05 3.77
CA ALA A 20 -3.26 -10.54 5.03
C ALA A 20 -2.21 -11.61 4.71
N GLY A 21 -1.12 -11.62 5.46
CA GLY A 21 -0.01 -12.55 5.21
C GLY A 21 1.03 -12.52 6.32
N GLU A 22 2.18 -13.11 6.02
CA GLU A 22 3.35 -13.17 6.90
C GLU A 22 4.52 -12.45 6.22
N VAL A 23 5.33 -11.73 7.00
CA VAL A 23 6.56 -11.10 6.50
C VAL A 23 7.58 -12.19 6.17
N ASP A 24 7.87 -12.40 4.89
CA ASP A 24 8.88 -13.36 4.42
C ASP A 24 10.32 -12.79 4.48
N ALA A 25 10.48 -11.49 4.19
CA ALA A 25 11.76 -10.79 4.23
C ALA A 25 11.59 -9.32 4.65
N ILE A 26 12.66 -8.73 5.19
CA ILE A 26 12.72 -7.31 5.55
C ILE A 26 13.93 -6.65 4.87
N GLY A 27 13.79 -5.38 4.51
CA GLY A 27 14.89 -4.57 3.98
C GLY A 27 15.83 -4.05 5.07
N ASP A 28 17.03 -3.64 4.66
CA ASP A 28 18.02 -3.04 5.56
C ASP A 28 17.46 -1.80 6.26
N GLY A 29 17.68 -1.70 7.57
CA GLY A 29 17.22 -0.56 8.39
C GLY A 29 15.76 -0.64 8.86
N VAL A 30 15.00 -1.65 8.45
CA VAL A 30 13.66 -1.91 9.01
C VAL A 30 13.80 -2.44 10.44
N THR A 31 13.26 -1.71 11.41
CA THR A 31 13.36 -2.06 12.85
C THR A 31 12.02 -2.40 13.50
N VAL A 32 10.91 -2.06 12.83
CA VAL A 32 9.55 -2.18 13.39
C VAL A 32 8.88 -3.53 13.10
N TRP A 33 9.44 -4.33 12.18
CA TRP A 33 8.92 -5.63 11.76
C TRP A 33 9.98 -6.73 11.85
N ARG A 34 9.52 -7.99 11.92
CA ARG A 34 10.36 -9.20 11.87
C ARG A 34 9.80 -10.17 10.84
N VAL A 35 10.68 -11.01 10.29
CA VAL A 35 10.26 -12.19 9.52
C VAL A 35 9.38 -13.08 10.40
N GLY A 36 8.26 -13.54 9.86
CA GLY A 36 7.24 -14.28 10.60
C GLY A 36 6.11 -13.44 11.21
N ASP A 37 6.21 -12.11 11.20
CA ASP A 37 5.13 -11.25 11.70
C ASP A 37 3.90 -11.34 10.79
N ARG A 38 2.72 -11.52 11.40
CA ARG A 38 1.43 -11.46 10.67
C ARG A 38 1.05 -10.00 10.43
N VAL A 39 0.86 -9.65 9.17
CA VAL A 39 0.60 -8.27 8.74
C VAL A 39 -0.57 -8.21 7.78
N GLY A 40 -1.13 -7.01 7.63
CA GLY A 40 -2.14 -6.72 6.63
C GLY A 40 -1.81 -5.46 5.84
N VAL A 41 -2.16 -5.46 4.56
CA VAL A 41 -2.09 -4.29 3.69
C VAL A 41 -3.50 -3.96 3.24
N GLY A 42 -4.00 -2.81 3.68
CA GLY A 42 -5.33 -2.31 3.35
C GLY A 42 -5.35 -1.39 2.12
N ALA A 43 -6.53 -0.84 1.82
CA ALA A 43 -6.73 0.15 0.77
C ALA A 43 -5.89 1.42 0.96
N PHE A 44 -5.59 1.76 2.22
CA PHE A 44 -4.57 2.75 2.55
C PHE A 44 -3.19 2.09 2.41
N GLY A 45 -2.59 2.25 1.22
CA GLY A 45 -1.32 1.63 0.85
C GLY A 45 -0.08 2.46 1.18
N GLY A 46 -0.26 3.68 1.69
CA GLY A 46 0.83 4.55 2.09
C GLY A 46 0.56 6.03 1.81
N CYS A 47 1.46 6.85 2.35
CA CYS A 47 1.48 8.30 2.21
C CYS A 47 2.93 8.80 2.16
N ASP A 48 3.15 10.03 1.72
CA ASP A 48 4.48 10.63 1.58
C ASP A 48 5.15 11.08 2.89
N PHE A 49 4.37 11.22 3.98
CA PHE A 49 4.80 11.77 5.28
C PHE A 49 5.38 13.20 5.25
N THR A 50 5.28 13.92 4.12
CA THR A 50 5.92 15.23 3.93
C THR A 50 4.95 16.34 3.53
N CYS A 51 3.82 16.01 2.89
CA CYS A 51 2.80 17.01 2.55
C CYS A 51 2.08 17.55 3.79
N GLU A 52 1.40 18.68 3.65
CA GLU A 52 0.73 19.32 4.78
C GLU A 52 -0.29 18.40 5.48
N PRO A 53 -1.20 17.70 4.77
CA PRO A 53 -2.10 16.72 5.39
C PRO A 53 -1.37 15.67 6.23
N CYS A 54 -0.27 15.10 5.72
CA CYS A 54 0.54 14.14 6.46
C CYS A 54 1.14 14.75 7.74
N ARG A 55 1.69 15.97 7.65
CA ARG A 55 2.36 16.63 8.78
C ARG A 55 1.40 16.95 9.93
N ARG A 56 0.11 17.17 9.63
CA ARG A 56 -0.96 17.33 10.63
C ARG A 56 -1.65 16.01 11.02
N GLY A 57 -1.16 14.86 10.55
CA GLY A 57 -1.69 13.53 10.86
C GLY A 57 -2.95 13.11 10.08
N ASP A 58 -3.35 13.89 9.07
CA ASP A 58 -4.47 13.60 8.17
C ASP A 58 -4.00 12.79 6.96
N PHE A 59 -3.51 11.57 7.20
CA PHE A 59 -2.87 10.73 6.19
C PHE A 59 -3.81 10.29 5.06
N ILE A 60 -5.12 10.19 5.33
CA ILE A 60 -6.10 9.83 4.31
C ILE A 60 -6.24 10.90 3.23
N SER A 61 -5.90 12.15 3.58
CA SER A 61 -5.89 13.31 2.68
C SER A 61 -4.50 13.60 2.10
N CYS A 62 -3.55 12.66 2.23
CA CYS A 62 -2.22 12.78 1.66
C CYS A 62 -2.27 13.12 0.16
N GLU A 63 -1.45 14.08 -0.26
CA GLU A 63 -1.37 14.51 -1.65
C GLU A 63 -0.80 13.42 -2.56
N ASP A 64 0.14 12.62 -2.06
CA ASP A 64 0.63 11.41 -2.73
C ASP A 64 0.13 10.10 -2.10
N ARG A 65 -1.16 10.03 -1.76
CA ARG A 65 -1.75 8.81 -1.19
C ARG A 65 -1.65 7.63 -2.17
N LYS A 66 -1.23 6.48 -1.67
CA LYS A 66 -1.18 5.23 -2.44
C LYS A 66 -2.29 4.25 -2.05
N THR A 67 -2.67 3.41 -3.00
CA THR A 67 -3.58 2.28 -2.80
C THR A 67 -3.01 1.04 -3.46
N ALA A 68 -2.88 -0.05 -2.69
CA ALA A 68 -2.48 -1.36 -3.19
C ALA A 68 -3.43 -1.82 -4.31
N GLY A 69 -2.89 -2.46 -5.34
CA GLY A 69 -3.65 -2.90 -6.50
C GLY A 69 -4.24 -1.78 -7.35
N ALA A 70 -3.83 -0.52 -7.17
CA ALA A 70 -4.17 0.60 -8.04
C ALA A 70 -2.92 1.43 -8.37
N SER A 71 -2.27 1.98 -7.34
CA SER A 71 -1.02 2.75 -7.47
C SER A 71 0.20 1.87 -7.72
N TYR A 72 0.21 0.67 -7.14
CA TYR A 72 1.22 -0.38 -7.29
C TYR A 72 0.53 -1.75 -7.22
N ASP A 73 1.26 -2.85 -7.47
CA ASP A 73 0.67 -4.18 -7.49
C ASP A 73 0.10 -4.62 -6.13
N GLY A 74 -1.05 -5.27 -6.17
CA GLY A 74 -1.81 -5.72 -5.02
C GLY A 74 -1.55 -7.17 -4.65
N GLY A 75 -2.30 -7.66 -3.66
CA GLY A 75 -2.10 -8.98 -3.07
C GLY A 75 -2.85 -10.13 -3.73
N TYR A 76 -3.40 -10.00 -4.94
CA TYR A 76 -3.83 -11.17 -5.72
C TYR A 76 -2.62 -11.87 -6.35
N ALA A 77 -1.70 -12.29 -5.49
CA ALA A 77 -0.40 -12.88 -5.78
C ALA A 77 0.02 -13.80 -4.62
N GLU A 78 1.08 -14.58 -4.84
CA GLU A 78 1.82 -15.31 -3.81
C GLU A 78 2.99 -14.46 -3.27
#